data_AF-A0A1X6P033-F1
#
_entry.id   AF-A0A1X6P033-F1
#
_cell.length_a   1.000
_cell.length_b   1.000
_cell.length_c   1.000
_cell.angle_alpha   90.00
_cell.angle_beta   90.00
_cell.angle_gamma   90.00
#
_symmetry.space_group_name_H-M   'P 1'
#
loop_
_entity.id
_entity.type
_entity.pdbx_description
1 polymer ?
#
loop_
_entity_poly.entity_id
_entity_poly.type
_entity_poly.pdbx_seq_one_letter_code
_entity_poly.pdbx_strand_id
1 'polypeptide(L)'
;MRWGDGLRRVGVLGRKLGMMSLYDSYGTMHPITVLCIDRCHVTAAMPPLPSDPRCLHRLQVAAGPRRAHDTPKAQRYHYAAAGVEPKEIAAEFRVSEAALLPVGTAVTAAHFVPGQLVDVAGTTIGKGFQGTMKRWNFAGGAASHGNSKAHRKPGGIGAGSTVPGRVWPGKKMAGRMGGAPRTVMNLRVFRVDAARGLVFVRGAVPGNAGGWVRVRDALKGGADRGLGALDGLPVPTAAVEELLEGEEPEEPTSWSPPPTPMAM
;
A
#
# COMPACT_ATOMS: atom_id res chain seq x y z
N MET A 1 -9.05 5.20 29.17
CA MET A 1 -9.00 6.07 27.97
C MET A 1 -8.91 5.19 26.73
N ARG A 2 -10.02 4.89 26.06
CA ARG A 2 -10.00 4.08 24.82
C ARG A 2 -9.66 4.99 23.64
N TRP A 3 -8.43 4.93 23.18
CA TRP A 3 -8.05 5.49 21.88
C TRP A 3 -8.63 4.59 20.78
N GLY A 4 -9.69 5.06 20.10
CA GLY A 4 -9.98 4.67 18.73
C GLY A 4 -10.94 3.50 18.48
N ASP A 5 -12.15 3.55 19.06
CA ASP A 5 -13.31 2.76 18.58
C ASP A 5 -13.93 3.41 17.33
N GLY A 6 -13.07 3.84 16.39
CA GLY A 6 -13.47 4.34 15.09
C GLY A 6 -13.71 3.20 14.12
N LEU A 7 -14.66 3.39 13.20
CA LEU A 7 -14.91 2.47 12.08
C LEU A 7 -13.60 2.18 11.32
N ARG A 8 -13.28 0.90 11.12
CA ARG A 8 -12.10 0.45 10.38
C ARG A 8 -12.54 -0.42 9.23
N ARG A 9 -12.43 0.09 8.01
CA ARG A 9 -12.74 -0.67 6.79
C ARG A 9 -11.64 -1.67 6.46
N VAL A 10 -11.98 -2.60 5.58
CA VAL A 10 -11.04 -3.59 5.04
C VAL A 10 -9.94 -2.88 4.23
N GLY A 11 -8.72 -3.44 4.20
CA GLY A 11 -7.69 -2.97 3.28
C GLY A 11 -7.63 -3.85 2.03
N VAL A 12 -6.91 -3.39 1.01
CA VAL A 12 -6.74 -4.11 -0.25
C VAL A 12 -5.28 -4.46 -0.51
N LEU A 13 -5.08 -5.46 -1.35
CA LEU A 13 -3.78 -5.82 -1.88
C LEU A 13 -3.67 -5.29 -3.31
N GLY A 14 -2.60 -4.56 -3.57
CA GLY A 14 -2.33 -3.99 -4.88
C GLY A 14 -0.93 -4.34 -5.36
N ARG A 15 -0.75 -4.35 -6.68
CA ARG A 15 0.56 -4.48 -7.33
C ARG A 15 1.04 -3.10 -7.75
N LYS A 16 2.25 -2.73 -7.34
CA LYS A 16 2.87 -1.45 -7.75
C LYS A 16 3.26 -1.54 -9.22
N LEU A 17 2.62 -0.81 -10.12
CA LEU A 17 2.97 -0.84 -11.55
C LEU A 17 4.19 0.02 -11.85
N GLY A 18 4.23 1.23 -11.30
CA GLY A 18 5.28 2.19 -11.61
C GLY A 18 4.99 3.57 -11.04
N MET A 19 5.76 4.55 -11.50
CA MET A 19 5.59 5.95 -11.14
C MET A 19 5.42 6.79 -12.41
N MET A 20 4.62 7.84 -12.30
CA MET A 20 4.39 8.83 -13.34
C MET A 20 4.19 10.20 -12.70
N SER A 21 4.25 11.25 -13.51
CA SER A 21 3.93 12.61 -13.08
C SER A 21 2.61 13.02 -13.70
N LEU A 22 1.68 13.54 -12.90
CA LEU A 22 0.47 14.21 -13.40
C LEU A 22 0.50 15.68 -12.98
N TYR A 23 -0.09 16.51 -13.82
CA TYR A 23 -0.28 17.93 -13.54
C TYR A 23 -1.71 18.16 -13.06
N ASP A 24 -1.86 19.01 -12.06
CA ASP A 24 -3.17 19.53 -11.64
C ASP A 24 -3.60 20.68 -12.57
N SER A 25 -4.88 21.07 -12.48
CA SER A 25 -5.48 22.26 -13.10
C SER A 25 -4.67 23.55 -12.89
N TYR A 26 -4.01 23.69 -11.72
CA TYR A 26 -3.12 24.81 -11.39
C TYR A 26 -1.72 24.72 -12.01
N GLY A 27 -1.45 23.73 -12.87
CA GLY A 27 -0.13 23.52 -13.48
C GLY A 27 0.93 22.96 -12.52
N THR A 28 0.56 22.55 -11.31
CA THR A 28 1.50 21.94 -10.35
C THR A 28 1.74 20.47 -10.69
N MET A 29 3.00 20.07 -10.77
CA MET A 29 3.40 18.67 -11.01
C MET A 29 3.35 17.85 -9.71
N HIS A 30 2.70 16.69 -9.78
CA HIS A 30 2.61 15.74 -8.67
C HIS A 30 3.25 14.39 -9.03
N PRO A 31 4.22 13.90 -8.23
CA PRO A 31 4.75 12.56 -8.40
C PRO A 31 3.74 11.53 -7.90
N ILE A 32 3.36 10.61 -8.76
CA ILE A 32 2.29 9.64 -8.51
C ILE A 32 2.81 8.22 -8.71
N THR A 33 2.47 7.33 -7.79
CA THR A 33 2.63 5.88 -7.95
C THR A 33 1.31 5.27 -8.37
N VAL A 34 1.34 4.42 -9.39
CA VAL A 34 0.16 3.68 -9.86
C VAL A 34 0.13 2.31 -9.20
N LEU A 35 -0.97 2.01 -8.51
CA LEU A 35 -1.25 0.72 -7.90
C LEU A 35 -2.40 0.04 -8.64
N CYS A 36 -2.23 -1.22 -8.99
CA CYS A 36 -3.25 -2.04 -9.64
C CYS A 36 -3.84 -3.01 -8.62
N ILE A 37 -5.15 -2.96 -8.41
CA ILE A 37 -5.89 -3.88 -7.56
C ILE A 37 -6.44 -4.96 -8.48
N ASP A 38 -5.80 -6.13 -8.45
CA ASP A 38 -6.10 -7.23 -9.36
C ASP A 38 -6.72 -8.41 -8.60
N ARG A 39 -7.98 -8.73 -8.93
CA ARG A 39 -8.76 -9.87 -8.41
C ARG A 39 -8.66 -10.03 -6.89
N CYS A 40 -8.83 -8.94 -6.15
CA CYS A 40 -8.77 -8.91 -4.70
C CYS A 40 -10.08 -9.43 -4.09
N HIS A 41 -10.04 -10.53 -3.31
CA HIS A 41 -11.21 -11.17 -2.72
C HIS A 41 -10.99 -11.47 -1.23
N VAL A 42 -12.07 -11.47 -0.45
CA VAL A 42 -12.06 -11.91 0.95
C VAL A 42 -12.06 -13.44 1.00
N THR A 43 -11.07 -14.04 1.65
CA THR A 43 -10.91 -15.51 1.70
C THR A 43 -11.29 -16.13 3.04
N ALA A 44 -11.17 -15.37 4.13
CA ALA A 44 -11.55 -15.86 5.45
C ALA A 44 -11.92 -14.68 6.36
N ALA A 45 -12.92 -14.89 7.21
CA ALA A 45 -13.27 -13.98 8.29
C ALA A 45 -13.03 -14.67 9.63
N MET A 46 -12.26 -14.04 10.50
CA MET A 46 -11.92 -14.58 11.82
C MET A 46 -12.38 -13.63 12.93
N PRO A 47 -12.92 -14.16 14.04
CA PRO A 47 -13.30 -13.36 15.19
C PRO A 47 -12.08 -12.73 15.89
N PRO A 48 -12.31 -11.68 16.70
CA PRO A 48 -11.25 -11.08 17.51
C PRO A 48 -10.56 -12.11 18.41
N LEU A 49 -9.25 -11.95 18.60
CA LEU A 49 -8.51 -12.76 19.56
C LEU A 49 -8.81 -12.25 20.97
N PRO A 50 -8.91 -13.14 21.99
CA PRO A 50 -9.08 -12.72 23.38
C PRO A 50 -7.98 -11.78 23.88
N SER A 51 -6.79 -11.84 23.27
CA SER A 51 -5.64 -11.00 23.59
C SER A 51 -5.57 -9.67 22.83
N ASP A 52 -6.44 -9.41 21.85
CA ASP A 52 -6.43 -8.13 21.13
C ASP A 52 -7.19 -7.08 21.95
N PRO A 53 -6.52 -6.06 22.53
CA PRO A 53 -7.17 -5.06 23.38
C PRO A 53 -8.21 -4.21 22.62
N ARG A 54 -8.22 -4.27 21.29
CA ARG A 54 -9.16 -3.52 20.43
C ARG A 54 -10.36 -4.32 19.95
N CYS A 55 -10.42 -5.63 20.25
CA CYS A 55 -11.51 -6.52 19.84
C CYS A 55 -11.89 -6.42 18.35
N LEU A 56 -10.92 -6.22 17.45
CA LEU A 56 -11.17 -6.12 16.01
C LEU A 56 -11.23 -7.50 15.35
N HIS A 57 -12.16 -7.65 14.40
CA HIS A 57 -12.22 -8.81 13.53
C HIS A 57 -11.02 -8.83 12.58
N ARG A 58 -10.64 -10.02 12.10
CA ARG A 58 -9.56 -10.18 11.12
C ARG A 58 -10.13 -10.72 9.82
N LEU A 59 -10.04 -9.93 8.76
CA LEU A 59 -10.38 -10.36 7.40
C LEU A 59 -9.11 -10.71 6.66
N GLN A 60 -9.02 -11.94 6.17
CA GLN A 60 -8.00 -12.35 5.22
C GLN A 60 -8.46 -11.99 3.81
N VAL A 61 -7.61 -11.24 3.11
CA VAL A 61 -7.84 -10.80 1.74
C VAL A 61 -6.72 -11.36 0.88
N ALA A 62 -7.06 -11.87 -0.29
CA ALA A 62 -6.09 -12.43 -1.24
C ALA A 62 -6.27 -11.83 -2.64
N ALA A 63 -5.16 -11.66 -3.36
CA ALA A 63 -5.13 -10.97 -4.64
C ALA A 63 -4.14 -11.60 -5.64
N GLY A 64 -4.33 -11.24 -6.91
CA GLY A 64 -3.52 -11.69 -8.03
C GLY A 64 -3.92 -13.05 -8.58
N PRO A 65 -3.80 -13.28 -9.90
CA PRO A 65 -4.05 -14.57 -10.51
C PRO A 65 -2.91 -15.55 -10.21
N ARG A 66 -3.24 -16.77 -9.79
CA ARG A 66 -2.28 -17.87 -9.70
C ARG A 66 -2.85 -19.11 -10.37
N ARG A 67 -2.02 -19.83 -11.12
CA ARG A 67 -2.44 -21.09 -11.75
C ARG A 67 -2.69 -22.15 -10.67
N ALA A 68 -3.71 -22.98 -10.87
CA ALA A 68 -4.04 -24.03 -9.93
C ALA A 68 -2.83 -24.95 -9.69
N HIS A 69 -2.15 -25.42 -10.73
CA HIS A 69 -1.02 -26.35 -10.61
C HIS A 69 0.16 -25.78 -9.78
N ASP A 70 0.42 -24.48 -9.85
CA ASP A 70 1.49 -23.81 -9.09
C ASP A 70 1.11 -23.52 -7.64
N THR A 71 -0.15 -23.75 -7.27
CA THR A 71 -0.66 -23.48 -5.92
C THR A 71 -0.51 -24.73 -5.07
N PRO A 72 0.02 -24.67 -3.84
CA PRO A 72 0.11 -25.82 -2.96
C PRO A 72 -1.28 -26.34 -2.56
N LYS A 73 -1.40 -27.66 -2.38
CA LYS A 73 -2.68 -28.37 -2.13
C LYS A 73 -3.52 -27.75 -1.01
N ALA A 74 -2.90 -27.39 0.12
CA ALA A 74 -3.59 -26.77 1.26
C ALA A 74 -4.24 -25.42 0.89
N GLN A 75 -3.52 -24.56 0.14
CA GLN A 75 -4.07 -23.28 -0.31
C GLN A 75 -5.20 -23.46 -1.32
N ARG A 76 -5.14 -24.48 -2.19
CA ARG A 76 -6.23 -24.77 -3.13
C ARG A 76 -7.55 -25.08 -2.40
N TYR A 77 -7.51 -25.94 -1.38
CA TYR A 77 -8.72 -26.24 -0.60
C TYR A 77 -9.21 -25.02 0.18
N HIS A 78 -8.29 -24.21 0.71
CA HIS A 78 -8.65 -22.96 1.38
C HIS A 78 -9.40 -22.00 0.46
N TYR A 79 -8.89 -21.78 -0.76
CA TYR A 79 -9.55 -20.92 -1.74
C TYR A 79 -10.85 -21.53 -2.29
N ALA A 80 -10.90 -22.85 -2.47
CA ALA A 80 -12.10 -23.56 -2.89
C ALA A 80 -13.23 -23.47 -1.83
N ALA A 81 -12.90 -23.57 -0.55
CA ALA A 81 -13.86 -23.39 0.54
C ALA A 81 -14.44 -21.96 0.58
N ALA A 82 -13.66 -20.97 0.15
CA ALA A 82 -14.09 -19.59 0.00
C ALA A 82 -14.80 -19.30 -1.35
N GLY A 83 -14.89 -20.28 -2.25
CA GLY A 83 -15.49 -20.10 -3.57
C GLY A 83 -14.70 -19.21 -4.53
N VAL A 84 -13.40 -19.01 -4.29
CA VAL A 84 -12.55 -18.12 -5.09
C VAL A 84 -11.45 -18.85 -5.85
N GLU A 85 -11.02 -18.26 -6.96
CA GLU A 85 -9.86 -18.74 -7.71
C GLU A 85 -8.58 -18.68 -6.86
N PRO A 86 -7.58 -19.56 -7.11
CA PRO A 86 -6.28 -19.49 -6.46
C PRO A 86 -5.60 -18.14 -6.64
N LYS A 87 -5.11 -17.56 -5.53
CA LYS A 87 -4.48 -16.24 -5.49
C LYS A 87 -2.98 -16.29 -5.24
N GLU A 88 -2.27 -15.25 -5.68
CA GLU A 88 -0.81 -15.16 -5.56
C GLU A 88 -0.36 -14.83 -4.13
N ILE A 89 -1.02 -13.85 -3.51
CA ILE A 89 -0.70 -13.35 -2.18
C ILE A 89 -1.96 -13.24 -1.32
N ALA A 90 -1.82 -13.47 -0.02
CA ALA A 90 -2.87 -13.24 0.98
C ALA A 90 -2.32 -12.42 2.16
N ALA A 91 -3.15 -11.57 2.75
CA ALA A 91 -2.81 -10.79 3.93
C ALA A 91 -4.03 -10.52 4.81
N GLU A 92 -3.80 -10.32 6.10
CA GLU A 92 -4.87 -10.10 7.08
C GLU A 92 -5.02 -8.63 7.47
N PHE A 93 -6.23 -8.10 7.39
CA PHE A 93 -6.59 -6.76 7.82
C PHE A 93 -7.44 -6.81 9.08
N ARG A 94 -7.22 -5.84 9.98
CA ARG A 94 -8.04 -5.68 11.18
C ARG A 94 -9.19 -4.73 10.88
N VAL A 95 -10.41 -5.19 11.11
CA VAL A 95 -11.65 -4.56 10.65
C VAL A 95 -12.62 -4.47 11.82
N SER A 96 -13.41 -3.40 11.88
CA SER A 96 -14.50 -3.26 12.85
C SER A 96 -15.68 -4.13 12.46
N GLU A 97 -16.50 -4.55 13.43
CA GLU A 97 -17.69 -5.39 13.18
C GLU A 97 -18.65 -4.76 12.14
N ALA A 98 -18.87 -3.45 12.21
CA ALA A 98 -19.72 -2.72 11.26
C ALA A 98 -19.19 -2.69 9.80
N ALA A 99 -17.92 -3.05 9.57
CA ALA A 99 -17.31 -3.07 8.23
C ALA A 99 -16.93 -4.49 7.77
N LEU A 100 -17.56 -5.51 8.36
CA LEU A 100 -17.28 -6.90 8.05
C LEU A 100 -17.84 -7.26 6.67
N LEU A 101 -17.07 -8.03 5.90
CA LEU A 101 -17.47 -8.52 4.58
C LEU A 101 -17.63 -10.04 4.58
N PRO A 102 -18.61 -10.58 3.83
CA PRO A 102 -18.73 -12.01 3.67
C PRO A 102 -17.54 -12.58 2.89
N VAL A 103 -17.22 -13.85 3.16
CA VAL A 103 -16.19 -14.58 2.41
C VAL A 103 -16.63 -14.74 0.96
N GLY A 104 -15.70 -14.59 0.02
CA GLY A 104 -15.96 -14.61 -1.42
C GLY A 104 -16.18 -13.22 -2.04
N THR A 105 -16.41 -12.18 -1.22
CA THR A 105 -16.66 -10.83 -1.71
C THR A 105 -15.44 -10.26 -2.44
N ALA A 106 -15.65 -9.73 -3.65
CA ALA A 106 -14.64 -9.01 -4.41
C ALA A 106 -14.49 -7.57 -3.89
N VAL A 107 -13.26 -7.10 -3.74
CA VAL A 107 -12.95 -5.71 -3.35
C VAL A 107 -12.24 -5.02 -4.51
N THR A 108 -12.85 -3.99 -5.06
CA THR A 108 -12.35 -3.27 -6.25
C THR A 108 -11.63 -1.97 -5.87
N ALA A 109 -11.06 -1.29 -6.87
CA ALA A 109 -10.42 0.00 -6.68
C ALA A 109 -11.38 1.11 -6.22
N ALA A 110 -12.67 0.98 -6.52
CA ALA A 110 -13.74 1.90 -6.08
C ALA A 110 -13.92 1.93 -4.56
N HIS A 111 -13.31 0.99 -3.82
CA HIS A 111 -13.25 1.06 -2.36
C HIS A 111 -12.64 2.37 -1.83
N PHE A 112 -11.80 3.00 -2.65
CA PHE A 112 -11.08 4.22 -2.35
C PHE A 112 -11.67 5.42 -3.11
N VAL A 113 -11.78 6.55 -2.42
CA VAL A 113 -12.27 7.81 -2.98
C VAL A 113 -11.12 8.77 -3.24
N PRO A 114 -11.09 9.51 -4.37
CA PRO A 114 -10.11 10.57 -4.59
C PRO A 114 -10.08 11.58 -3.44
N GLY A 115 -8.88 12.03 -3.06
CA GLY A 115 -8.69 12.98 -1.96
C GLY A 115 -8.45 12.35 -0.59
N GLN A 116 -8.87 11.10 -0.37
CA GLN A 116 -8.68 10.41 0.92
C GLN A 116 -7.19 10.13 1.23
N LEU A 117 -6.89 9.86 2.50
CA LEU A 117 -5.56 9.46 2.97
C LEU A 117 -5.47 7.94 3.17
N VAL A 118 -4.40 7.34 2.67
CA VAL A 118 -4.11 5.91 2.77
C VAL A 118 -2.73 5.64 3.35
N ASP A 119 -2.60 4.54 4.08
CA ASP A 119 -1.33 3.94 4.47
C ASP A 119 -0.97 2.83 3.48
N VAL A 120 0.25 2.84 2.96
CA VAL A 120 0.74 1.79 2.06
C VAL A 120 1.91 1.07 2.71
N ALA A 121 1.76 -0.24 2.94
CA ALA A 121 2.80 -1.11 3.45
C ALA A 121 3.34 -2.03 2.36
N GLY A 122 4.65 -2.19 2.30
CA GLY A 122 5.29 -3.05 1.33
C GLY A 122 6.70 -3.44 1.76
N THR A 123 7.25 -4.43 1.06
CA THR A 123 8.64 -4.84 1.28
C THR A 123 9.57 -3.87 0.58
N THR A 124 10.47 -3.25 1.35
CA THR A 124 11.45 -2.31 0.81
C THR A 124 12.45 -2.98 -0.11
N ILE A 125 12.99 -2.20 -1.06
CA ILE A 125 14.01 -2.67 -2.00
C ILE A 125 15.22 -3.22 -1.24
N GLY A 126 15.56 -4.49 -1.49
CA GLY A 126 16.74 -5.12 -0.93
C GLY A 126 18.02 -4.52 -1.52
N LYS A 127 18.94 -4.08 -0.67
CA LYS A 127 20.26 -3.58 -1.08
C LYS A 127 21.40 -4.56 -0.73
N GLY A 128 21.09 -5.78 -0.29
CA GLY A 128 22.10 -6.76 0.14
C GLY A 128 22.83 -6.34 1.41
N PHE A 129 24.08 -6.80 1.58
CA PHE A 129 24.95 -6.39 2.69
C PHE A 129 25.52 -4.99 2.42
N GLN A 130 25.24 -4.04 3.30
CA GLN A 130 25.66 -2.65 3.16
C GLN A 130 26.57 -2.23 4.32
N GLY A 131 27.60 -1.43 3.99
CA GLY A 131 28.48 -0.80 4.97
C GLY A 131 27.76 0.24 5.83
N THR A 132 28.40 0.66 6.93
CA THR A 132 27.81 1.59 7.91
C THR A 132 27.44 2.94 7.34
N MET A 133 28.24 3.48 6.41
CA MET A 133 27.96 4.76 5.77
C MET A 133 26.61 4.73 5.02
N LYS A 134 26.36 3.71 4.19
CA LYS A 134 25.11 3.63 3.39
C LYS A 134 23.91 3.15 4.22
N ARG A 135 24.14 2.30 5.22
CA ARG A 135 23.07 1.75 6.07
C ARG A 135 22.56 2.74 7.11
N TRP A 136 23.45 3.57 7.67
CA TRP A 136 23.17 4.44 8.81
C TRP A 136 23.54 5.91 8.60
N ASN A 137 23.98 6.29 7.40
CA ASN A 137 24.47 7.64 7.08
C ASN A 137 25.62 8.11 8.00
N PHE A 138 26.51 7.18 8.39
CA PHE A 138 27.71 7.54 9.16
C PHE A 138 28.67 8.36 8.30
N ALA A 139 29.33 9.34 8.91
CA ALA A 139 30.49 10.00 8.32
C ALA A 139 31.66 9.01 8.16
N GLY A 140 32.51 9.24 7.17
CA GLY A 140 33.73 8.49 6.96
C GLY A 140 34.93 9.15 7.63
N GLY A 141 36.08 8.49 7.60
CA GLY A 141 37.36 9.13 7.91
C GLY A 141 37.81 10.06 6.77
N ALA A 142 38.75 10.97 7.06
CA ALA A 142 39.32 11.87 6.06
C ALA A 142 39.87 11.11 4.83
N ALA A 143 39.75 11.68 3.64
CA ALA A 143 40.28 11.07 2.42
C ALA A 143 41.81 11.26 2.30
N SER A 144 42.33 12.39 2.76
CA SER A 144 43.74 12.80 2.73
C SER A 144 44.34 12.89 4.15
N HIS A 145 45.54 13.46 4.28
CA HIS A 145 46.26 13.67 5.55
C HIS A 145 46.59 12.38 6.32
N GLY A 146 47.17 11.40 5.63
CA GLY A 146 47.77 10.22 6.26
C GLY A 146 46.78 9.14 6.76
N ASN A 147 45.50 9.22 6.36
CA ASN A 147 44.53 8.19 6.75
C ASN A 147 44.88 6.82 6.14
N SER A 148 45.19 5.84 6.99
CA SER A 148 45.53 4.48 6.59
C SER A 148 44.32 3.55 6.61
N LYS A 149 43.70 3.34 5.43
CA LYS A 149 42.62 2.36 5.18
C LYS A 149 41.38 2.52 6.07
N ALA A 150 41.13 3.68 6.66
CA ALA A 150 39.97 3.92 7.55
C ALA A 150 38.88 4.82 6.96
N HIS A 151 38.94 5.17 5.67
CA HIS A 151 38.00 6.10 5.02
C HIS A 151 36.53 5.73 5.21
N ARG A 152 36.19 4.42 5.22
CA ARG A 152 34.79 3.93 5.34
C ARG A 152 34.53 3.09 6.59
N LYS A 153 35.46 3.08 7.54
CA LYS A 153 35.31 2.32 8.80
C LYS A 153 34.27 3.00 9.71
N PRO A 154 33.58 2.25 10.57
CA PRO A 154 32.55 2.80 11.45
C PRO A 154 33.07 3.66 12.62
N GLY A 155 34.39 3.72 12.83
CA GLY A 155 34.99 4.37 13.99
C GLY A 155 34.82 3.56 15.28
N GLY A 156 34.89 4.23 16.43
CA GLY A 156 34.77 3.62 17.75
C GLY A 156 33.37 3.03 18.01
N ILE A 157 33.31 1.75 18.38
CA ILE A 157 32.04 1.03 18.59
C ILE A 157 31.64 0.89 20.06
N GLY A 158 32.59 1.00 20.99
CA GLY A 158 32.38 0.80 22.44
C GLY A 158 33.05 1.88 23.29
N ALA A 159 32.73 1.88 24.58
CA ALA A 159 33.31 2.77 25.58
C ALA A 159 34.32 1.98 26.43
N GLY A 160 35.59 1.99 26.02
CA GLY A 160 36.72 1.48 26.82
C GLY A 160 36.61 0.06 27.42
N SER A 161 37.61 -0.32 28.20
CA SER A 161 37.66 -1.61 28.92
C SER A 161 37.03 -1.53 30.33
N THR A 162 36.87 -0.33 30.90
CA THR A 162 36.55 -0.17 32.33
C THR A 162 35.06 -0.29 32.65
N VAL A 163 34.16 0.35 31.88
CA VAL A 163 32.68 0.20 32.02
C VAL A 163 32.06 0.56 30.66
N PRO A 164 31.34 -0.31 29.94
CA PRO A 164 30.78 -1.64 30.27
C PRO A 164 31.56 -2.87 29.74
N GLY A 165 32.76 -2.69 29.15
CA GLY A 165 33.60 -3.80 28.64
C GLY A 165 32.98 -4.61 27.48
N ARG A 166 31.85 -4.16 26.92
CA ARG A 166 31.15 -4.81 25.79
C ARG A 166 30.50 -3.77 24.89
N VAL A 167 30.10 -4.19 23.69
CA VAL A 167 29.27 -3.37 22.81
C VAL A 167 27.80 -3.47 23.22
N TRP A 168 27.12 -2.33 23.31
CA TRP A 168 25.70 -2.30 23.67
C TRP A 168 24.81 -3.00 22.61
N PRO A 169 23.80 -3.76 23.02
CA PRO A 169 22.80 -4.32 22.11
C PRO A 169 22.14 -3.22 21.26
N GLY A 170 21.90 -3.50 19.97
CA GLY A 170 21.33 -2.52 19.05
C GLY A 170 22.33 -1.49 18.50
N LYS A 171 23.63 -1.61 18.79
CA LYS A 171 24.67 -0.77 18.17
C LYS A 171 24.59 -0.87 16.64
N LYS A 172 24.57 0.30 15.99
CA LYS A 172 24.53 0.42 14.52
C LYS A 172 25.82 -0.10 13.89
N MET A 173 25.70 -1.17 13.10
CA MET A 173 26.81 -1.81 12.37
C MET A 173 26.44 -2.10 10.91
N ALA A 174 27.42 -2.51 10.10
CA ALA A 174 27.18 -3.00 8.74
C ALA A 174 26.27 -4.23 8.75
N GLY A 175 25.59 -4.50 7.64
CA GLY A 175 24.68 -5.65 7.56
C GLY A 175 23.67 -5.55 6.43
N ARG A 176 22.74 -6.51 6.39
CA ARG A 176 21.65 -6.53 5.42
C ARG A 176 20.79 -5.26 5.52
N MET A 177 20.58 -4.60 4.39
CA MET A 177 19.75 -3.40 4.26
C MET A 177 18.61 -3.64 3.27
N GLY A 178 17.41 -3.18 3.61
CA GLY A 178 16.21 -3.38 2.79
C GLY A 178 15.66 -4.80 2.90
N GLY A 179 14.65 -5.12 2.08
CA GLY A 179 13.94 -6.41 2.15
C GLY A 179 13.09 -6.58 3.42
N ALA A 180 12.84 -5.48 4.14
CA ALA A 180 12.01 -5.47 5.34
C ALA A 180 10.68 -4.76 5.05
N PRO A 181 9.57 -5.17 5.70
CA PRO A 181 8.29 -4.49 5.57
C PRO A 181 8.38 -3.08 6.16
N ARG A 182 7.92 -2.09 5.42
CA ARG A 182 7.76 -0.71 5.89
C ARG A 182 6.41 -0.16 5.43
N THR A 183 5.85 0.73 6.24
CA THR A 183 4.63 1.45 5.93
C THR A 183 4.96 2.92 5.72
N VAL A 184 4.53 3.47 4.59
CA VAL A 184 4.47 4.91 4.38
C VAL A 184 3.06 5.35 4.71
N MET A 185 2.94 6.28 5.66
CA MET A 185 1.66 6.72 6.19
C MET A 185 1.16 7.98 5.49
N ASN A 186 -0.15 8.20 5.51
CA ASN A 186 -0.80 9.43 5.06
C ASN A 186 -0.49 9.83 3.60
N LEU A 187 -0.47 8.87 2.69
CA LEU A 187 -0.38 9.15 1.26
C LEU A 187 -1.77 9.56 0.72
N ARG A 188 -1.83 10.58 -0.13
CA ARG A 188 -3.11 11.06 -0.68
C ARG A 188 -3.46 10.32 -1.96
N VAL A 189 -4.71 9.87 -2.09
CA VAL A 189 -5.24 9.35 -3.35
C VAL A 189 -5.53 10.52 -4.28
N PHE A 190 -4.94 10.52 -5.47
CA PHE A 190 -5.10 11.57 -6.46
C PHE A 190 -6.29 11.30 -7.38
N ARG A 191 -6.38 10.08 -7.90
CA ARG A 191 -7.45 9.61 -8.80
C ARG A 191 -7.65 8.11 -8.58
N VAL A 192 -8.84 7.62 -8.90
CA VAL A 192 -9.17 6.20 -8.98
C VAL A 192 -9.77 5.93 -10.35
N ASP A 193 -9.41 4.80 -10.95
CA ASP A 193 -9.99 4.28 -12.18
C ASP A 193 -10.52 2.87 -11.86
N ALA A 194 -11.84 2.79 -11.65
CA ALA A 194 -12.49 1.56 -11.21
C ALA A 194 -12.53 0.50 -12.32
N ALA A 195 -12.77 0.91 -13.56
CA ALA A 195 -12.84 0.01 -14.72
C ALA A 195 -11.53 -0.75 -14.94
N ARG A 196 -10.39 -0.07 -14.78
CA ARG A 196 -9.06 -0.70 -14.91
C ARG A 196 -8.49 -1.21 -13.58
N GLY A 197 -9.20 -1.01 -12.47
CA GLY A 197 -8.73 -1.37 -11.14
C GLY A 197 -7.48 -0.60 -10.70
N LEU A 198 -7.29 0.65 -11.13
CA LEU A 198 -6.09 1.45 -10.84
C LEU A 198 -6.36 2.50 -9.76
N VAL A 199 -5.38 2.67 -8.86
CA VAL A 199 -5.37 3.68 -7.81
C VAL A 199 -4.10 4.50 -7.94
N PHE A 200 -4.28 5.81 -8.09
CA PHE A 200 -3.20 6.77 -8.25
C PHE A 200 -2.91 7.40 -6.89
N VAL A 201 -1.75 7.08 -6.31
CA VAL A 201 -1.34 7.56 -4.98
C VAL A 201 -0.23 8.59 -5.14
N ARG A 202 -0.39 9.77 -4.55
CA ARG A 202 0.64 10.80 -4.55
C ARG A 202 1.80 10.39 -3.65
N GLY A 203 3.01 10.37 -4.19
CA GLY A 203 4.25 10.07 -3.48
C GLY A 203 4.82 8.69 -3.79
N ALA A 204 5.84 8.30 -3.02
CA ALA A 204 6.59 7.08 -3.21
C ALA A 204 6.07 5.93 -2.34
N VAL A 205 5.92 4.76 -2.97
CA VAL A 205 5.51 3.52 -2.31
C VAL A 205 6.73 2.59 -2.15
N PRO A 206 6.88 1.89 -1.01
CA PRO A 206 7.99 0.96 -0.79
C PRO A 206 7.97 -0.21 -1.78
N GLY A 207 9.16 -0.60 -2.25
CA GLY A 207 9.36 -1.77 -3.11
C GLY A 207 9.58 -1.43 -4.58
N ASN A 208 9.95 -2.46 -5.35
CA ASN A 208 10.15 -2.38 -6.80
C ASN A 208 8.80 -2.34 -7.53
N ALA A 209 8.80 -1.90 -8.79
CA ALA A 209 7.68 -2.14 -9.70
C ALA A 209 7.43 -3.66 -9.84
N GLY A 210 6.17 -4.07 -9.99
CA GLY A 210 5.69 -5.45 -9.92
C GLY A 210 5.52 -5.98 -8.49
N GLY A 211 6.02 -5.30 -7.46
CA GLY A 211 5.92 -5.74 -6.08
C GLY A 211 4.51 -5.59 -5.50
N TRP A 212 4.12 -6.53 -4.64
CA TRP A 212 2.87 -6.47 -3.88
C TRP A 212 2.97 -5.49 -2.72
N VAL A 213 1.90 -4.72 -2.55
CA VAL A 213 1.72 -3.75 -1.48
C VAL A 213 0.34 -3.89 -0.85
N ARG A 214 0.27 -3.56 0.43
CA ARG A 214 -0.94 -3.55 1.24
C ARG A 214 -1.39 -2.11 1.38
N VAL A 215 -2.58 -1.79 0.91
CA VAL A 215 -3.16 -0.45 1.03
C VAL A 215 -4.30 -0.52 2.02
N ARG A 216 -4.38 0.44 2.93
CA ARG A 216 -5.46 0.57 3.90
C ARG A 216 -5.73 2.04 4.18
N ASP A 217 -6.86 2.35 4.79
CA ASP A 217 -7.15 3.69 5.27
C ASP A 217 -6.08 4.17 6.27
N ALA A 218 -5.78 5.46 6.25
CA ALA A 218 -4.72 6.04 7.07
C ALA A 218 -5.07 5.98 8.56
N LEU A 219 -4.22 5.35 9.38
CA LEU A 219 -4.47 5.25 10.83
C LEU A 219 -4.23 6.56 11.59
N LYS A 220 -3.36 7.42 11.05
CA LYS A 220 -3.01 8.72 11.66
C LYS A 220 -3.68 9.90 10.95
N GLY A 221 -4.37 9.64 9.83
CA GLY A 221 -4.83 10.67 8.92
C GLY A 221 -6.04 11.43 9.45
N GLY A 222 -5.79 12.48 10.23
CA GLY A 222 -6.49 13.76 10.14
C GLY A 222 -7.93 13.88 10.63
N ALA A 223 -8.27 13.34 11.82
CA ALA A 223 -9.50 13.74 12.52
C ALA A 223 -9.64 15.27 12.69
N ASP A 224 -8.50 15.99 12.74
CA ASP A 224 -8.47 17.44 12.99
C ASP A 224 -8.53 18.32 11.72
N ARG A 225 -8.57 17.75 10.51
CA ARG A 225 -8.49 18.54 9.25
C ARG A 225 -9.60 18.27 8.24
N GLY A 226 -10.61 17.47 8.56
CA GLY A 226 -11.72 17.13 7.64
C GLY A 226 -11.32 16.36 6.37
N LEU A 227 -10.03 16.10 6.16
CA LEU A 227 -9.46 15.42 4.97
C LEU A 227 -9.28 13.90 5.16
N GLY A 228 -9.57 13.40 6.36
CA GLY A 228 -9.52 11.98 6.72
C GLY A 228 -10.78 11.51 7.44
N ALA A 229 -11.85 12.29 7.38
CA ALA A 229 -13.14 11.85 7.87
C ALA A 229 -13.61 10.67 7.01
N LEU A 230 -14.13 9.63 7.66
CA LEU A 230 -14.79 8.51 6.98
C LEU A 230 -16.13 8.96 6.35
N ASP A 231 -16.53 10.21 6.61
CA ASP A 231 -17.72 10.86 6.09
C ASP A 231 -17.65 10.92 4.56
N GLY A 232 -18.49 10.14 3.89
CA GLY A 232 -18.55 10.03 2.42
C GLY A 232 -17.74 8.86 1.83
N LEU A 233 -17.12 8.01 2.65
CA LEU A 233 -16.49 6.78 2.18
C LEU A 233 -17.52 5.63 2.12
N PRO A 234 -17.45 4.75 1.12
CA PRO A 234 -18.35 3.61 1.06
C PRO A 234 -18.01 2.60 2.17
N VAL A 235 -19.00 2.30 3.01
CA VAL A 235 -18.94 1.34 4.12
C VAL A 235 -19.98 0.25 3.86
N PRO A 236 -19.64 -1.05 3.91
CA PRO A 236 -18.33 -1.63 4.23
C PRO A 236 -17.30 -1.55 3.08
N THR A 237 -17.78 -1.49 1.83
CA THR A 237 -17.03 -1.30 0.57
C THR A 237 -17.99 -0.74 -0.48
N ALA A 238 -17.47 -0.17 -1.58
CA ALA A 238 -18.31 0.20 -2.72
C ALA A 238 -18.97 -1.06 -3.30
N ALA A 239 -20.27 -1.01 -3.59
CA ALA A 239 -20.98 -2.13 -4.19
C ALA A 239 -20.41 -2.40 -5.59
N VAL A 240 -20.18 -3.68 -5.90
CA VAL A 240 -19.69 -4.09 -7.24
C VAL A 240 -20.78 -3.97 -8.30
N GLU A 241 -22.05 -4.02 -7.91
CA GLU A 241 -23.22 -3.96 -8.81
C GLU A 241 -23.43 -2.56 -9.40
N GLU A 242 -23.25 -1.49 -8.61
CA GLU A 242 -23.37 -0.08 -9.06
C GLU A 242 -22.38 0.32 -10.18
N LEU A 243 -21.28 -0.41 -10.34
CA LEU A 243 -20.25 -0.11 -11.35
C LEU A 243 -20.56 -0.70 -12.73
N LEU A 244 -21.46 -1.69 -12.81
CA LEU A 244 -21.86 -2.31 -14.08
C LEU A 244 -23.04 -1.58 -14.73
N GLU A 245 -23.81 -0.81 -13.96
CA GLU A 245 -24.99 -0.08 -14.43
C GLU A 245 -24.69 1.34 -14.93
N GLY A 246 -23.54 1.92 -14.58
CA GLY A 246 -23.19 3.32 -14.86
C GLY A 246 -22.59 3.62 -16.25
N GLU A 247 -22.56 2.65 -17.17
CA GLU A 247 -21.90 2.80 -18.47
C GLU A 247 -22.80 2.29 -19.60
N GLU A 248 -23.95 2.96 -19.80
CA GLU A 248 -24.52 2.99 -21.15
C GLU A 248 -23.58 3.86 -22.01
N PRO A 249 -23.04 3.36 -23.13
CA PRO A 249 -22.18 4.16 -23.98
C PRO A 249 -23.01 5.31 -24.56
N GLU A 250 -22.72 6.54 -24.15
CA GLU A 250 -23.21 7.72 -24.87
C GLU A 250 -22.80 7.58 -26.33
N GLU A 251 -23.80 7.48 -27.21
CA GLU A 251 -23.56 7.44 -28.65
C GLU A 251 -22.69 8.64 -29.04
N PRO A 252 -21.66 8.46 -29.89
CA PRO A 252 -20.84 9.60 -30.31
C PRO A 252 -21.76 10.60 -31.00
N THR A 253 -21.92 11.76 -30.36
CA THR A 253 -22.67 12.89 -30.91
C THR A 253 -22.19 13.13 -32.34
N SER A 254 -23.12 12.97 -33.28
CA SER A 254 -22.83 13.08 -34.70
C SER A 254 -22.26 14.47 -35.00
N TRP A 255 -21.05 14.48 -35.53
CA TRP A 255 -20.38 15.68 -36.00
C TRP A 255 -21.25 16.37 -37.06
N SER A 256 -21.85 17.50 -36.71
CA SER A 256 -22.55 18.36 -37.67
C SER A 256 -21.51 19.24 -38.37
N PRO A 257 -21.37 19.17 -39.70
CA PRO A 257 -20.45 20.03 -40.42
C PRO A 257 -20.89 21.50 -40.32
N PRO A 258 -19.94 22.46 -40.33
CA PRO A 258 -20.27 23.88 -40.29
C PRO A 258 -21.08 24.29 -41.52
N PRO A 259 -21.98 25.28 -41.40
CA PRO A 259 -22.80 25.74 -42.52
C PRO A 259 -21.90 26.28 -43.63
N THR A 260 -22.18 25.84 -44.85
CA THR A 260 -21.49 26.30 -46.06
C THR A 260 -21.76 27.79 -46.25
N PRO A 261 -20.74 28.62 -46.52
CA PRO A 261 -20.99 30.03 -46.82
C PRO A 261 -21.75 30.14 -48.14
N MET A 262 -22.85 30.89 -48.13
CA MET A 262 -23.63 31.19 -49.34
C MET A 262 -22.75 31.97 -50.34
N ALA A 263 -22.65 31.46 -51.56
CA ALA A 263 -22.01 32.15 -52.67
C ALA A 263 -22.88 33.35 -53.10
N MET A 264 -22.22 34.48 -53.39
CA MET A 264 -22.81 35.62 -54.11
C MET A 264 -23.02 35.29 -55.58
#